data_AF-A0A3P6SUX7-F1
#
_entry.id   AF-A0A3P6SUX7-F1
#
_cell.length_a   1.000
_cell.length_b   1.000
_cell.length_c   1.000
_cell.angle_alpha   90.00
_cell.angle_beta   90.00
_cell.angle_gamma   90.00
#
_symmetry.space_group_name_H-M   'P 1'
#
loop_
_entity.id
_entity.type
_entity.pdbx_description
1 polymer ?
#
loop_
_entity_poly.entity_id
_entity_poly.type
_entity_poly.pdbx_seq_one_letter_code
_entity_poly.pdbx_strand_id
1 'polypeptide(L)'
;MLCSLPHPAFIGMDPAVASSVELLEVHPQGVTYPDVRALCCTSTAPEIFISAYADRSMFVFRRGASPDQWTKLSSSLAHVGAVTTVQRYPSRFPYLPSGSFITGGVDGTVRIWSMEKNENQVGGMHEHTLEI
;
A
#
# COMPACT_ATOMS: atom_id res chain seq x y z
N MET A 1 19.41 -8.03 -8.26
CA MET A 1 18.41 -7.24 -7.51
C MET A 1 18.27 -5.90 -8.22
N LEU A 2 17.06 -5.47 -8.59
CA LEU A 2 16.84 -4.21 -9.35
C LEU A 2 16.61 -3.00 -8.43
N CYS A 3 15.87 -3.18 -7.35
CA CYS A 3 15.66 -2.20 -6.29
C CYS A 3 15.14 -2.89 -5.02
N SER A 4 15.16 -2.20 -3.89
CA SER A 4 14.48 -2.60 -2.66
C SER A 4 13.48 -1.51 -2.28
N LEU A 5 12.24 -1.88 -2.04
CA LEU A 5 11.23 -0.95 -1.53
C LEU A 5 11.31 -0.86 0.00
N PRO A 6 10.92 0.27 0.61
CA PRO A 6 10.82 0.41 2.06
C PRO A 6 9.96 -0.68 2.69
N HIS A 7 10.41 -1.21 3.83
CA HIS A 7 9.66 -2.16 4.62
C HIS A 7 8.58 -1.44 5.45
N PRO A 8 7.51 -2.14 5.84
CA PRO A 8 6.69 -1.71 6.97
C PRO A 8 7.48 -1.76 8.28
N ALA A 9 6.86 -1.28 9.35
CA ALA A 9 7.39 -1.41 10.70
C ALA A 9 7.77 -2.87 10.96
N PHE A 10 8.94 -3.08 11.58
CA PHE A 10 9.38 -4.43 11.90
C PHE A 10 8.48 -5.06 12.98
N ILE A 11 8.41 -6.39 13.00
CA ILE A 11 7.57 -7.13 13.95
C ILE A 11 8.07 -6.88 15.38
N GLY A 12 7.16 -6.48 16.28
CA GLY A 12 7.49 -6.17 17.67
C GLY A 12 7.89 -4.71 17.90
N MET A 13 7.91 -3.88 16.85
CA MET A 13 7.99 -2.43 17.00
C MET A 13 6.74 -1.92 17.72
N ASP A 14 6.93 -1.14 18.80
CA ASP A 14 5.85 -0.35 19.38
C ASP A 14 5.79 1.02 18.68
N PRO A 15 4.77 1.30 17.86
CA PRO A 15 4.66 2.57 17.15
C PRO A 15 4.47 3.75 18.11
N ALA A 16 3.94 3.53 19.32
CA ALA A 16 3.75 4.59 20.31
C ALA A 16 5.07 5.10 20.88
N VAL A 17 6.15 4.32 20.76
CA VAL A 17 7.51 4.68 21.20
C VAL A 17 8.22 5.51 20.12
N ALA A 18 7.75 5.48 18.87
CA ALA A 18 8.31 6.29 17.79
C ALA A 18 7.82 7.75 17.89
N SER A 19 8.53 8.55 18.68
CA SER A 19 8.25 9.99 18.83
C SER A 19 8.72 10.84 17.65
N SER A 20 9.44 10.24 16.69
CA SER A 20 9.89 10.88 15.45
C SER A 20 9.75 9.95 14.24
N VAL A 21 9.69 10.53 13.04
CA VAL A 21 9.67 9.76 11.78
C VAL A 21 10.96 8.95 11.61
N GLU A 22 12.10 9.48 12.08
CA GLU A 22 13.40 8.81 12.03
C GLU A 22 13.40 7.51 12.84
N LEU A 23 12.71 7.49 13.99
CA LEU A 23 12.54 6.28 14.80
C LEU A 23 11.69 5.21 14.10
N LEU A 24 10.77 5.61 13.19
CA LEU A 24 10.02 4.68 12.33
C LEU A 24 10.91 4.04 11.25
N GLU A 25 12.05 4.65 10.93
CA GLU A 25 13.00 4.18 9.91
C GLU A 25 14.18 3.39 10.51
N VAL A 26 14.23 3.22 11.84
CA VAL A 26 15.26 2.40 12.49
C VAL A 26 14.95 0.91 12.30
N HIS A 27 15.91 0.20 11.70
CA HIS A 27 15.84 -1.23 11.44
C HIS A 27 17.01 -1.97 12.13
N PRO A 28 16.85 -2.39 13.40
CA PRO A 28 17.89 -3.11 14.14
C PRO A 28 18.32 -4.42 13.47
N GLN A 29 19.50 -4.93 13.81
CA GLN A 29 19.93 -6.23 13.27
C GLN A 29 19.07 -7.38 13.83
N GLY A 30 18.75 -8.34 12.96
CA GLY A 30 17.99 -9.54 13.32
C GLY A 30 16.48 -9.34 13.44
N VAL A 31 15.95 -8.16 13.11
CA VAL A 31 14.49 -7.95 13.07
C VAL A 31 13.85 -8.66 11.88
N THR A 32 12.58 -9.01 12.05
CA THR A 32 11.74 -9.60 11.00
C THR A 32 10.68 -8.60 10.55
N TYR A 33 10.20 -8.77 9.33
CA TYR A 33 9.16 -7.95 8.74
C TYR A 33 7.93 -8.81 8.44
N PRO A 34 6.73 -8.22 8.42
CA PRO A 34 5.54 -8.96 8.01
C PRO A 34 5.66 -9.43 6.56
N ASP A 35 5.14 -10.63 6.31
CA ASP A 35 5.12 -11.21 4.97
C ASP A 35 4.36 -10.31 4.00
N VAL A 36 4.90 -10.15 2.79
CA VAL A 36 4.12 -9.64 1.64
C VAL A 36 3.11 -10.73 1.24
N ARG A 37 1.82 -10.40 1.27
CA ARG A 37 0.73 -11.34 0.99
C ARG A 37 0.11 -11.15 -0.39
N ALA A 38 0.09 -9.92 -0.88
CA ALA A 38 -0.45 -9.60 -2.20
C ALA A 38 0.29 -8.41 -2.82
N LEU A 39 0.39 -8.43 -4.15
CA LEU A 39 1.03 -7.40 -4.96
C LEU A 39 0.14 -7.04 -6.14
N CYS A 40 0.13 -5.78 -6.54
CA CYS A 40 -0.55 -5.33 -7.75
C CYS A 40 0.24 -4.18 -8.39
N CYS A 41 0.38 -4.17 -9.72
CA CYS A 41 0.98 -3.07 -10.45
C CYS A 41 0.07 -2.54 -11.57
N THR A 42 0.30 -1.29 -11.99
CA THR A 42 -0.35 -0.70 -13.16
C THR A 42 0.60 -0.70 -14.35
N SER A 43 0.13 -1.14 -15.51
CA SER A 43 0.88 -1.06 -16.78
C SER A 43 0.76 0.31 -17.48
N THR A 44 0.12 1.28 -16.83
CA THR A 44 -0.16 2.62 -17.39
C THR A 44 0.67 3.67 -16.68
N ALA A 45 1.29 4.58 -17.42
CA ALA A 45 2.11 5.65 -16.85
C ALA A 45 1.28 6.71 -16.09
N PRO A 46 1.71 7.16 -14.89
CA PRO A 46 2.84 6.63 -14.13
C PRO A 46 2.50 5.26 -13.52
N GLU A 47 3.44 4.32 -13.62
CA GLU A 47 3.30 2.98 -13.04
C GLU A 47 3.19 3.09 -11.51
N ILE A 48 2.19 2.41 -10.96
CA ILE A 48 1.89 2.30 -9.54
C ILE A 48 2.14 0.86 -9.13
N PHE A 49 2.81 0.67 -8.00
CA PHE A 49 3.03 -0.63 -7.39
C PHE A 49 2.42 -0.62 -5.99
N ILE A 50 1.61 -1.62 -5.68
CA ILE A 50 0.94 -1.78 -4.40
C ILE A 50 1.45 -3.08 -3.77
N SER A 51 1.90 -2.99 -2.53
CA SER A 51 2.21 -4.14 -1.69
C SER A 51 1.28 -4.17 -0.48
N ALA A 52 0.78 -5.35 -0.14
CA ALA A 52 -0.03 -5.55 1.05
C ALA A 52 0.50 -6.71 1.90
N TYR A 53 0.37 -6.57 3.21
CA TYR A 53 1.15 -7.31 4.19
C TYR A 53 0.28 -8.06 5.20
N ALA A 54 0.89 -9.01 5.90
CA ALA A 54 0.25 -9.79 6.96
C ALA A 54 -0.12 -8.96 8.20
N ASP A 55 0.52 -7.82 8.44
CA ASP A 55 0.29 -6.93 9.59
C ASP A 55 -0.86 -5.94 9.40
N ARG A 56 -1.69 -6.16 8.36
CA ARG A 56 -2.81 -5.31 7.90
C ARG A 56 -2.40 -4.13 7.03
N SER A 57 -1.12 -3.84 6.92
CA SER A 57 -0.66 -2.67 6.18
C SER A 57 -0.73 -2.86 4.66
N MET A 58 -0.85 -1.75 3.94
CA MET A 58 -0.65 -1.68 2.49
C MET A 58 0.11 -0.42 2.13
N PHE A 59 1.07 -0.52 1.22
CA PHE A 59 1.90 0.58 0.74
C PHE A 59 1.66 0.79 -0.76
N VAL A 60 1.60 2.06 -1.18
CA VAL A 60 1.49 2.43 -2.59
C VAL A 60 2.72 3.19 -3.03
N PHE A 61 3.32 2.77 -4.13
CA PHE A 61 4.53 3.35 -4.71
C PHE A 61 4.26 3.85 -6.12
N ARG A 62 4.91 4.95 -6.49
CA ARG A 62 4.96 5.45 -7.86
C ARG A 62 6.34 5.22 -8.44
N ARG A 63 6.35 4.75 -9.68
CA ARG A 63 7.56 4.63 -10.49
C ARG A 63 8.08 6.01 -10.89
N GLY A 64 9.36 6.23 -10.66
CA GLY A 64 10.07 7.42 -11.12
C GLY A 64 10.48 7.34 -12.59
N ALA A 65 11.37 8.23 -13.01
CA ALA A 65 11.86 8.26 -14.40
C ALA A 65 12.78 7.06 -14.71
N SER A 66 13.52 6.59 -13.70
CA SER A 66 14.46 5.47 -13.83
C SER A 66 13.86 4.13 -13.38
N PRO A 67 14.27 2.98 -13.97
CA PRO A 67 13.80 1.64 -13.60
C PRO A 67 14.20 1.12 -12.21
N ASP A 68 14.78 1.92 -11.35
CA ASP A 68 15.10 1.61 -9.96
C ASP A 68 14.48 2.63 -8.99
N GLN A 69 14.02 3.76 -9.52
CA GLN A 69 13.45 4.85 -8.74
C GLN A 69 11.98 4.56 -8.40
N TRP A 70 11.68 4.50 -7.11
CA TRP A 70 10.32 4.40 -6.59
C TRP A 70 10.11 5.41 -5.48
N THR A 71 8.94 6.05 -5.47
CA THR A 71 8.51 6.95 -4.41
C THR A 71 7.33 6.35 -3.70
N LYS A 72 7.41 6.17 -2.37
CA LYS A 72 6.24 5.79 -1.56
C LYS A 72 5.26 6.96 -1.55
N LEU A 73 4.07 6.75 -2.08
CA LEU A 73 2.99 7.72 -2.07
C LEU A 73 2.23 7.71 -0.75
N SER A 74 2.00 6.52 -0.21
CA SER A 74 1.15 6.34 0.97
C SER A 74 1.41 5.01 1.66
N SER A 75 0.99 4.95 2.93
CA SER A 75 0.83 3.74 3.71
C SER A 75 -0.44 3.82 4.54
N SER A 76 -1.18 2.72 4.61
CA SER A 76 -2.44 2.64 5.33
C SER A 76 -2.59 1.27 6.01
N LEU A 77 -3.32 1.23 7.12
CA LEU A 77 -3.85 -0.02 7.66
C LEU A 77 -5.10 -0.37 6.85
N ALA A 78 -4.98 -1.28 5.90
CA ALA A 78 -6.04 -1.55 4.94
C ALA A 78 -7.21 -2.28 5.59
N HIS A 79 -6.95 -3.17 6.55
CA HIS A 79 -7.90 -4.08 7.15
C HIS A 79 -7.70 -4.19 8.67
N VAL A 80 -8.62 -4.84 9.37
CA VAL A 80 -8.48 -5.20 10.79
C VAL A 80 -7.70 -6.53 10.94
N GLY A 81 -7.50 -7.25 9.84
CA GLY A 81 -6.66 -8.45 9.73
C GLY A 81 -5.70 -8.43 8.52
N ALA A 82 -4.92 -9.50 8.37
CA ALA A 82 -4.03 -9.67 7.22
C ALA A 82 -4.75 -9.44 5.88
N VAL A 83 -4.12 -8.66 5.01
CA VAL A 83 -4.62 -8.45 3.64
C VAL A 83 -4.31 -9.70 2.83
N THR A 84 -5.31 -10.24 2.13
CA THR A 84 -5.19 -11.51 1.39
C THR A 84 -5.17 -11.31 -0.11
N THR A 85 -5.70 -10.20 -0.61
CA THR A 85 -5.74 -9.89 -2.04
C THR A 85 -5.69 -8.39 -2.28
N VAL A 86 -5.08 -8.00 -3.40
CA VAL A 86 -5.10 -6.65 -3.95
C VAL A 86 -5.25 -6.79 -5.46
N GLN A 87 -6.27 -6.16 -6.05
CA GLN A 87 -6.49 -6.19 -7.49
C GLN A 87 -6.88 -4.82 -8.03
N ARG A 88 -6.30 -4.45 -9.18
CA ARG A 88 -6.70 -3.24 -9.89
C ARG A 88 -8.14 -3.37 -10.39
N TYR A 89 -8.92 -2.33 -10.21
CA TYR A 89 -10.21 -2.23 -10.86
C TYR A 89 -10.02 -1.99 -12.38
N PRO A 90 -10.66 -2.78 -13.26
CA PRO A 90 -10.44 -2.64 -14.69
C PRO A 90 -10.91 -1.28 -15.21
N SER A 91 -10.02 -0.55 -15.89
CA SER A 91 -10.30 0.80 -16.40
C SER A 91 -11.38 0.87 -17.48
N ARG A 92 -11.79 -0.27 -18.05
CA ARG A 92 -12.87 -0.34 -19.04
C ARG A 92 -14.27 -0.12 -18.44
N PHE A 93 -14.42 -0.20 -17.12
CA PHE A 93 -15.70 -0.05 -16.46
C PHE A 93 -15.82 1.35 -15.83
N PRO A 94 -16.92 2.09 -16.06
CA PRO A 94 -17.03 3.49 -15.66
C PRO A 94 -17.52 3.70 -14.21
N TYR A 95 -17.75 2.63 -13.44
CA TYR A 95 -18.37 2.73 -12.11
C TYR A 95 -17.46 3.27 -11.01
N LEU A 96 -16.14 3.21 -11.19
CA LEU A 96 -15.16 3.70 -10.21
C LEU A 96 -14.13 4.60 -10.89
N PRO A 97 -13.52 5.55 -10.16
CA PRO A 97 -12.44 6.38 -10.68
C PRO A 97 -11.27 5.58 -11.25
N SER A 98 -10.60 6.12 -12.27
CA SER A 98 -9.42 5.48 -12.86
C SER A 98 -8.31 5.33 -11.81
N GLY A 99 -7.70 4.14 -11.79
CA GLY A 99 -6.69 3.80 -10.78
C GLY A 99 -7.25 3.25 -9.48
N SER A 100 -8.58 3.08 -9.38
CA SER A 100 -9.17 2.37 -8.25
C SER A 100 -8.66 0.93 -8.17
N PHE A 101 -8.65 0.39 -6.96
CA PHE A 101 -8.27 -0.98 -6.69
C PHE A 101 -9.05 -1.53 -5.50
N ILE A 102 -9.05 -2.85 -5.37
CA ILE A 102 -9.87 -3.59 -4.42
C ILE A 102 -8.95 -4.42 -3.55
N THR A 103 -9.18 -4.40 -2.24
CA THR A 103 -8.51 -5.27 -1.28
C THR A 103 -9.51 -6.19 -0.59
N GLY A 104 -9.03 -7.37 -0.20
CA GLY A 104 -9.77 -8.27 0.69
C GLY A 104 -8.90 -8.66 1.86
N GLY A 105 -9.53 -8.88 3.01
CA GLY A 105 -8.87 -9.20 4.27
C GLY A 105 -9.41 -10.45 4.93
N VAL A 106 -8.63 -11.02 5.86
CA VAL A 106 -9.11 -12.11 6.75
C VAL A 106 -10.19 -11.64 7.73
N ASP A 107 -10.40 -10.33 7.85
CA ASP A 107 -11.49 -9.73 8.62
C ASP A 107 -12.87 -9.88 7.96
N GLY A 108 -12.94 -10.55 6.80
CA GLY A 108 -14.18 -10.79 6.07
C GLY A 108 -14.66 -9.61 5.23
N THR A 109 -13.89 -8.52 5.15
CA THR A 109 -14.30 -7.32 4.41
C THR A 109 -13.62 -7.22 3.04
N VAL A 110 -14.31 -6.55 2.12
CA VAL A 110 -13.75 -6.10 0.83
C VAL A 110 -13.76 -4.58 0.84
N ARG A 111 -12.63 -3.96 0.48
CA ARG A 111 -12.48 -2.51 0.49
C ARG A 111 -12.10 -2.00 -0.89
N ILE A 112 -12.75 -0.92 -1.30
CA ILE A 112 -12.49 -0.24 -2.57
C ILE A 112 -11.72 1.03 -2.27
N TRP A 113 -10.62 1.21 -2.98
CA TRP A 113 -9.72 2.33 -2.82
C TRP A 113 -9.67 3.15 -4.11
N SER A 114 -9.71 4.47 -3.98
CA SER A 114 -9.50 5.39 -5.10
C SER A 114 -8.27 6.26 -4.85
N MET A 115 -7.41 6.36 -5.86
CA MET A 115 -6.28 7.29 -5.90
C MET A 115 -6.78 8.59 -6.55
N GLU A 116 -7.27 9.56 -5.78
CA GLU A 116 -7.70 10.82 -6.38
C GLU A 116 -6.50 11.61 -6.89
N LYS A 117 -6.60 12.08 -8.13
CA LYS A 117 -5.59 12.91 -8.78
C LYS A 117 -6.00 14.38 -8.62
N ASN A 118 -6.04 14.89 -7.39
CA ASN A 118 -6.22 16.32 -7.20
C ASN A 118 -4.88 17.01 -7.49
N GLU A 119 -4.83 17.90 -8.50
CA GLU A 119 -3.59 18.58 -8.92
C GLU A 119 -2.95 19.42 -7.81
N ASN A 120 -3.71 19.70 -6.73
CA ASN A 120 -3.26 20.44 -5.55
C ASN A 120 -3.05 19.58 -4.29
N GLN A 121 -3.26 18.25 -4.35
CA GLN A 121 -3.11 17.33 -3.21
C GLN A 121 -2.21 16.16 -3.61
N VAL A 122 -1.11 15.97 -2.90
CA VAL A 122 -0.22 14.82 -3.12
C VAL A 122 -0.90 13.56 -2.56
N GLY A 123 -1.50 12.75 -3.44
CA GLY A 123 -1.67 11.30 -3.21
C GLY A 123 -2.68 10.86 -2.13
N GLY A 124 -3.77 11.60 -1.91
CA GLY A 124 -4.83 11.17 -1.00
C GLY A 124 -5.50 9.86 -1.46
N MET A 125 -5.62 8.89 -0.54
CA MET A 125 -6.36 7.66 -0.77
C MET A 125 -7.72 7.75 -0.07
N HIS A 126 -8.78 7.45 -0.82
CA HIS A 126 -10.12 7.35 -0.27
C HIS A 126 -10.55 5.88 -0.23
N GLU A 127 -11.15 5.48 0.89
CA GLU A 127 -11.58 4.11 1.15
C GLU A 127 -13.10 4.03 1.26
N HIS A 128 -13.69 3.00 0.65
CA HIS A 128 -15.04 2.54 0.92
C HIS A 128 -15.02 1.08 1.33
N THR A 129 -15.59 0.77 2.49
CA THR A 129 -15.69 -0.60 3.02
C THR A 129 -17.02 -1.22 2.64
N LEU A 130 -16.99 -2.47 2.16
CA LEU A 130 -18.15 -3.33 1.96
C LEU A 130 -18.04 -4.53 2.90
N GLU A 131 -19.08 -4.75 3.69
CA GLU A 131 -19.25 -5.93 4.55
C GLU A 131 -20.22 -6.90 3.85
N ILE A 132 -19.87 -8.19 3.83
CA ILE A 132 -20.69 -9.28 3.28
C ILE A 132 -21.43 -10.02 4.39
#